data_AF-A0A8S4QAE1-F1
#
_entry.id   AF-A0A8S4QAE1-F1
#
_cell.length_a   1.000
_cell.length_b   1.000
_cell.length_c   1.000
_cell.angle_alpha   90.00
_cell.angle_beta   90.00
_cell.angle_gamma   90.00
#
_symmetry.space_group_name_H-M   'P 1'
#
loop_
_entity.id
_entity.type
_entity.pdbx_description
1 polymer ?
#
loop_
_entity_poly.entity_id
_entity_poly.type
_entity_poly.pdbx_seq_one_letter_code
_entity_poly.pdbx_strand_id
1 'polypeptide(L)'
;MKPHIKNVAARARAATHALAPVLKSRLPLRTKLGVYKTYVRPILTYAAPAWFALASETNKKILRAQQSLALRRLTNAPRYVRNSTLERDLRIEALDHFIIRLTRNMFARADASAHPHIRSIAPWHSRPPDRRAFPRDLLPSDLE
;
A
#
# COMPACT_ATOMS: atom_id res chain seq x y z
N MET A 1 -10.85 6.55 -10.81
CA MET A 1 -9.64 5.96 -10.19
C MET A 1 -8.40 6.85 -10.20
N LYS A 2 -7.95 7.35 -11.36
CA LYS A 2 -6.76 8.24 -11.47
C LYS A 2 -6.74 9.45 -10.49
N PRO A 3 -7.83 10.26 -10.34
CA PRO A 3 -7.81 11.40 -9.42
C PRO A 3 -7.70 10.96 -7.96
N HIS A 4 -8.36 9.87 -7.58
CA HIS A 4 -8.27 9.28 -6.24
C HIS A 4 -6.84 8.89 -5.88
N ILE A 5 -6.15 8.16 -6.76
CA ILE A 5 -4.77 7.72 -6.51
C ILE A 5 -3.82 8.91 -6.39
N LYS A 6 -3.99 9.93 -7.26
CA LYS A 6 -3.22 11.19 -7.16
C LYS A 6 -3.47 11.88 -5.82
N ASN A 7 -4.71 11.94 -5.36
CA ASN A 7 -5.06 12.52 -4.07
C ASN A 7 -4.42 11.75 -2.90
N VAL A 8 -4.53 10.42 -2.88
CA VAL A 8 -3.88 9.56 -1.86
C VAL A 8 -2.37 9.80 -1.82
N ALA A 9 -1.71 9.82 -2.99
CA ALA A 9 -0.29 10.09 -3.10
C ALA A 9 0.08 11.51 -2.59
N ALA A 10 -0.73 12.52 -2.91
CA ALA A 10 -0.54 13.88 -2.45
C ALA A 10 -0.69 14.00 -0.93
N ARG A 11 -1.70 13.35 -0.34
CA ARG A 11 -1.90 13.31 1.12
C ARG A 11 -0.74 12.64 1.84
N ALA A 12 -0.25 11.51 1.33
CA ALA A 12 0.91 10.83 1.89
C ALA A 12 2.18 11.69 1.79
N ARG A 13 2.37 12.37 0.66
CA ARG A 13 3.47 13.34 0.48
C ARG A 13 3.37 14.48 1.49
N ALA A 14 2.19 15.07 1.65
CA ALA A 14 1.95 16.15 2.61
C ALA A 14 2.24 15.70 4.05
N ALA A 15 1.74 14.54 4.46
CA ALA A 15 2.05 13.95 5.78
C ALA A 15 3.56 13.74 5.97
N THR A 16 4.25 13.23 4.95
CA THR A 16 5.71 13.05 5.00
C THR A 16 6.46 14.38 5.11
N HIS A 17 5.94 15.46 4.50
CA HIS A 17 6.50 16.80 4.65
C HIS A 17 6.24 17.37 6.05
N ALA A 18 5.03 17.24 6.57
CA ALA A 18 4.68 17.68 7.93
C ALA A 18 5.52 16.95 8.99
N LEU A 19 5.79 15.66 8.80
CA LEU A 19 6.63 14.85 9.69
C LEU A 19 8.14 15.02 9.45
N ALA A 20 8.56 15.87 8.51
CA ALA A 20 9.97 16.06 8.18
C ALA A 20 10.86 16.41 9.39
N PRO A 21 10.45 17.26 10.35
CA PRO A 21 11.26 17.53 11.55
C PRO A 21 11.57 16.27 12.36
N VAL A 22 10.56 15.41 12.54
CA VAL A 22 10.70 14.14 13.28
C VAL A 22 11.56 13.15 12.48
N LEU A 23 11.30 13.01 11.18
CA LEU A 23 12.03 12.06 10.33
C LEU A 23 13.50 12.42 10.15
N LYS A 24 13.84 13.71 10.12
CA LYS A 24 15.22 14.20 9.98
C LYS A 24 15.96 14.39 11.31
N SER A 25 15.28 14.28 12.44
CA SER A 25 15.88 14.42 13.77
C SER A 25 16.95 13.37 14.07
N ARG A 26 17.64 13.48 15.21
CA ARG A 26 18.59 12.47 15.71
C ARG A 26 17.92 11.27 16.39
N LEU A 27 16.61 11.12 16.27
CA LEU A 27 15.88 9.97 16.84
C LEU A 27 16.40 8.63 16.30
N PRO A 28 16.31 7.55 17.08
CA PRO A 28 16.64 6.22 16.61
C PRO A 28 15.84 5.84 15.35
N LEU A 29 16.49 5.14 14.42
CA LEU A 29 15.88 4.72 13.16
C LEU A 29 14.58 3.94 13.36
N ARG A 30 14.54 3.07 14.37
CA ARG A 30 13.34 2.29 14.74
C ARG A 30 12.15 3.17 15.07
N THR A 31 12.36 4.26 15.81
CA THR A 31 11.30 5.21 16.19
C THR A 31 10.75 5.92 14.97
N LYS A 32 11.64 6.41 14.09
CA LYS A 32 11.23 7.04 12.82
C LYS A 32 10.45 6.07 11.93
N LEU A 33 10.87 4.81 11.87
CA LEU A 33 10.17 3.76 11.13
C LEU A 33 8.78 3.49 11.72
N GLY A 34 8.65 3.53 13.04
CA GLY A 34 7.36 3.52 13.73
C GLY A 34 6.44 4.61 13.22
N VAL A 35 6.91 5.87 13.22
CA VAL A 35 6.15 7.04 12.73
C VAL A 35 5.72 6.87 11.27
N TYR A 36 6.61 6.37 10.39
CA TYR A 36 6.26 6.07 9.01
C TYR A 36 5.15 5.00 8.91
N LYS A 37 5.27 3.91 9.67
CA LYS A 37 4.30 2.81 9.68
C LYS A 37 2.94 3.22 10.25
N THR A 38 2.89 4.16 11.20
CA THR A 38 1.65 4.58 11.84
C THR A 38 0.92 5.71 11.11
N TYR A 39 1.64 6.64 10.46
CA TYR A 39 1.02 7.80 9.83
C TYR A 39 1.05 7.76 8.30
N VAL A 40 2.21 7.52 7.69
CA VAL A 40 2.36 7.66 6.24
C VAL A 40 1.84 6.42 5.50
N ARG A 41 2.21 5.22 5.97
CA ARG A 41 1.80 3.97 5.35
C ARG A 41 0.28 3.76 5.35
N PRO A 42 -0.47 4.04 6.43
CA PRO A 42 -1.92 3.88 6.42
C PRO A 42 -2.60 4.84 5.45
N ILE A 43 -2.10 6.07 5.29
CA ILE A 43 -2.64 7.01 4.28
C ILE A 43 -2.51 6.42 2.88
N LEU A 44 -1.38 5.78 2.56
CA LEU A 44 -1.18 5.14 1.25
C LEU A 44 -2.04 3.89 1.04
N THR A 45 -2.37 3.15 2.10
CA THR A 45 -2.87 1.78 2.02
C THR A 45 -4.31 1.59 2.48
N TYR A 46 -4.91 2.58 3.15
CA TYR A 46 -6.23 2.47 3.81
C TYR A 46 -7.32 1.85 2.93
N ALA A 47 -7.57 2.42 1.75
CA ALA A 47 -8.59 1.93 0.83
C ALA A 47 -8.02 0.99 -0.24
N ALA A 48 -6.70 0.80 -0.28
CA ALA A 48 -6.02 0.09 -1.35
C ALA A 48 -6.55 -1.34 -1.58
N PRO A 49 -6.93 -2.12 -0.54
CA PRO A 49 -7.56 -3.43 -0.74
C PRO A 49 -8.73 -3.46 -1.72
N ALA A 50 -9.53 -2.39 -1.77
CA ALA A 50 -10.72 -2.33 -2.61
C ALA A 50 -10.44 -1.96 -4.08
N TRP A 51 -9.30 -1.33 -4.40
CA TRP A 51 -9.08 -0.76 -5.75
C TRP A 51 -7.69 -0.98 -6.34
N PHE A 52 -6.70 -1.41 -5.57
CA PHE A 52 -5.31 -1.48 -6.02
C PHE A 52 -5.11 -2.47 -7.16
N ALA A 53 -5.79 -3.62 -7.12
CA ALA A 53 -5.72 -4.63 -8.17
C ALA A 53 -6.24 -4.09 -9.53
N LEU A 54 -7.19 -3.15 -9.51
CA LEU A 54 -7.75 -2.51 -10.69
C LEU A 54 -6.94 -1.30 -11.19
N ALA A 55 -5.92 -0.88 -10.45
CA ALA A 55 -5.11 0.27 -10.82
C ALA A 55 -4.15 -0.07 -11.98
N SER A 56 -3.95 0.87 -12.91
CA SER A 56 -2.91 0.73 -13.93
C SER A 56 -1.51 0.76 -13.32
N GLU A 57 -0.53 0.14 -13.99
CA GLU A 57 0.86 0.12 -13.51
C GLU A 57 1.46 1.51 -13.32
N THR A 58 1.12 2.48 -14.16
CA THR A 58 1.54 3.88 -13.98
C THR A 58 1.06 4.45 -12.64
N ASN A 59 -0.17 4.13 -12.24
CA ASN A 59 -0.72 4.59 -10.97
C ASN A 59 -0.08 3.85 -9.78
N LYS A 60 0.17 2.54 -9.90
CA LYS A 60 0.90 1.78 -8.87
C LYS A 60 2.31 2.31 -8.67
N LYS A 61 3.03 2.64 -9.76
CA LYS A 61 4.36 3.29 -9.71
C LYS A 61 4.36 4.59 -8.91
N ILE A 62 3.31 5.41 -9.01
CA ILE A 62 3.18 6.65 -8.20
C ILE A 62 3.15 6.33 -6.70
N LEU A 63 2.39 5.32 -6.31
CA LEU A 63 2.27 4.90 -4.90
C LEU A 63 3.58 4.31 -4.37
N ARG A 64 4.22 3.41 -5.15
CA ARG A 64 5.56 2.85 -4.83
C ARG A 64 6.60 3.98 -4.67
N ALA A 65 6.53 5.00 -5.51
CA ALA A 65 7.41 6.17 -5.41
C ALA A 65 7.18 6.96 -4.11
N GLN A 66 5.94 7.11 -3.63
CA GLN A 66 5.69 7.77 -2.34
C GLN A 66 6.28 6.99 -1.17
N GLN A 67 6.15 5.66 -1.14
CA GLN A 67 6.84 4.82 -0.15
C GLN A 67 8.36 5.05 -0.21
N SER A 68 8.95 4.95 -1.41
CA SER A 68 10.40 5.11 -1.59
C SER A 68 10.90 6.50 -1.16
N LEU A 69 10.16 7.56 -1.48
CA LEU A 69 10.49 8.93 -1.08
C LEU A 69 10.42 9.11 0.45
N ALA A 70 9.42 8.54 1.10
CA ALA A 70 9.29 8.59 2.56
C ALA A 70 10.45 7.84 3.25
N LEU A 71 10.79 6.64 2.78
CA LEU A 71 11.91 5.85 3.32
C LEU A 71 13.24 6.58 3.14
N ARG A 72 13.50 7.17 1.96
CA ARG A 72 14.70 7.98 1.71
C ARG A 72 14.82 9.18 2.64
N ARG A 73 13.71 9.89 2.88
CA ARG A 73 13.70 11.04 3.80
C ARG A 73 14.02 10.62 5.23
N LEU A 74 13.51 9.48 5.65
CA LEU A 74 13.72 8.92 6.97
C LEU A 74 15.18 8.49 7.20
N THR A 75 15.81 7.89 6.18
CA THR A 75 17.22 7.43 6.25
C THR A 75 18.23 8.48 5.82
N ASN A 76 17.79 9.61 5.28
CA ASN A 76 18.62 10.57 4.57
C ASN A 76 19.44 9.91 3.43
N ALA A 77 18.90 8.88 2.79
CA ALA A 77 19.61 8.13 1.77
C ALA A 77 19.73 8.91 0.45
N PRO A 78 20.92 8.90 -0.20
CA PRO A 78 21.12 9.56 -1.48
C PRO A 78 20.40 8.83 -2.62
N ARG A 79 20.19 9.55 -3.74
CA ARG A 79 19.36 9.09 -4.87
C ARG A 79 19.87 7.80 -5.53
N TYR A 80 21.19 7.57 -5.55
CA TYR A 80 21.80 6.41 -6.19
C TYR A 80 21.56 5.08 -5.46
N VAL A 81 21.18 5.11 -4.17
CA VAL A 81 20.80 3.89 -3.44
C VAL A 81 19.55 3.31 -4.07
N ARG A 82 19.50 2.01 -4.37
CA ARG A 82 18.33 1.37 -4.98
C ARG A 82 17.16 1.30 -3.98
N ASN A 83 15.92 1.42 -4.47
CA ASN A 83 14.73 1.32 -3.60
C ASN A 83 14.64 -0.05 -2.92
N SER A 84 14.95 -1.13 -3.65
CA SER A 84 14.96 -2.49 -3.10
C SER A 84 15.97 -2.66 -1.97
N THR A 85 17.14 -2.01 -2.06
CA THR A 85 18.13 -1.98 -0.97
C THR A 85 17.57 -1.33 0.28
N LEU A 86 16.89 -0.17 0.14
CA LEU A 86 16.25 0.50 1.28
C LEU A 86 15.16 -0.36 1.91
N GLU A 87 14.32 -1.00 1.10
CA GLU A 87 13.26 -1.88 1.59
C GLU A 87 13.83 -3.07 2.36
N ARG A 88 14.85 -3.74 1.80
CA ARG A 88 15.56 -4.85 2.44
C ARG A 88 16.20 -4.43 3.76
N ASP A 89 17.01 -3.36 3.75
CA ASP A 89 17.80 -2.95 4.91
C ASP A 89 16.91 -2.42 6.04
N LEU A 90 15.80 -1.76 5.71
CA LEU A 90 14.81 -1.30 6.68
C LEU A 90 13.80 -2.38 7.09
N ARG A 91 13.88 -3.58 6.49
CA ARG A 91 12.92 -4.69 6.66
C ARG A 91 11.48 -4.22 6.43
N ILE A 92 11.31 -3.47 5.35
CA ILE A 92 10.05 -2.91 4.91
C ILE A 92 9.57 -3.69 3.69
N GLU A 93 8.41 -4.33 3.83
CA GLU A 93 7.70 -4.97 2.71
C GLU A 93 7.43 -3.96 1.59
N ALA A 94 7.64 -4.39 0.34
CA ALA A 94 7.28 -3.62 -0.84
C ALA A 94 5.78 -3.31 -0.80
N LEU A 95 5.41 -2.12 -1.27
CA LEU A 95 4.03 -1.62 -1.13
C LEU A 95 3.00 -2.57 -1.75
N ASP A 96 3.32 -3.18 -2.88
CA ASP A 96 2.45 -4.10 -3.60
C ASP A 96 2.15 -5.36 -2.79
N HIS A 97 3.18 -6.02 -2.25
CA HIS A 97 3.01 -7.22 -1.41
C HIS A 97 2.21 -6.88 -0.15
N PHE A 98 2.52 -5.74 0.47
CA PHE A 98 1.78 -5.28 1.65
C PHE A 98 0.29 -5.10 1.34
N ILE A 99 -0.05 -4.46 0.22
CA ILE A 99 -1.44 -4.25 -0.17
C ILE A 99 -2.11 -5.59 -0.54
N ILE A 100 -1.46 -6.46 -1.32
CA ILE A 100 -2.00 -7.77 -1.69
C ILE A 100 -2.33 -8.59 -0.43
N ARG A 101 -1.44 -8.59 0.56
CA ARG A 101 -1.66 -9.26 1.85
C ARG A 101 -2.84 -8.65 2.61
N LEU A 102 -2.98 -7.33 2.64
CA LEU A 102 -4.16 -6.67 3.22
C LEU A 102 -5.44 -7.05 2.47
N THR A 103 -5.41 -7.11 1.14
CA THR A 103 -6.56 -7.49 0.32
C THR A 103 -7.01 -8.92 0.60
N ARG A 104 -6.07 -9.87 0.65
CA ARG A 104 -6.34 -11.27 1.00
C ARG A 104 -6.98 -11.37 2.38
N ASN A 105 -6.39 -10.70 3.38
CA ASN A 105 -6.94 -10.70 4.74
C ASN A 105 -8.33 -10.07 4.81
N MET A 106 -8.59 -9.01 4.03
CA MET A 106 -9.91 -8.38 3.97
C MET A 106 -10.97 -9.34 3.43
N PHE A 107 -10.70 -10.02 2.31
CA PHE A 107 -11.65 -10.97 1.73
C PHE A 107 -11.82 -12.23 2.59
N ALA A 108 -10.74 -12.77 3.16
CA ALA A 108 -10.82 -13.90 4.07
C ALA A 108 -11.69 -13.59 5.31
N ARG A 109 -11.58 -12.38 5.86
CA ARG A 109 -12.45 -11.91 6.95
C ARG A 109 -13.90 -11.75 6.52
N ALA A 110 -14.13 -11.30 5.29
CA ALA A 110 -15.49 -11.19 4.74
C ALA A 110 -16.14 -12.57 4.58
N ASP A 111 -15.38 -13.55 4.08
CA ASP A 111 -15.85 -14.93 3.91
C ASP A 111 -16.13 -15.64 5.25
N ALA A 112 -15.29 -15.39 6.26
CA ALA A 112 -15.45 -15.94 7.61
C ALA A 112 -16.54 -15.25 8.45
N SER A 113 -17.24 -14.24 7.91
CA SER A 113 -18.26 -13.50 8.64
C SER A 113 -19.50 -14.38 8.91
N ALA A 114 -20.03 -14.29 10.13
CA ALA A 114 -21.31 -14.90 10.49
C ALA A 114 -22.48 -14.35 9.65
N HIS A 115 -22.36 -13.10 9.18
CA HIS A 115 -23.43 -12.41 8.49
C HIS A 115 -23.42 -12.71 6.98
N PRO A 116 -24.50 -13.27 6.40
CA PRO A 116 -24.57 -13.61 4.97
C PRO A 116 -24.35 -12.41 4.06
N HIS A 117 -24.89 -11.24 4.42
CA HIS A 117 -24.79 -10.03 3.61
C HIS A 117 -23.34 -9.52 3.47
N ILE A 118 -22.46 -9.82 4.43
CA ILE A 118 -21.03 -9.45 4.36
C ILE A 118 -20.29 -10.41 3.41
N ARG A 119 -20.58 -11.72 3.50
CA ARG A 119 -20.03 -12.74 2.59
C ARG A 119 -20.39 -12.45 1.13
N SER A 120 -21.57 -11.89 0.89
CA SER A 120 -22.04 -11.53 -0.46
C SER A 120 -21.48 -10.20 -1.00
N ILE A 121 -20.70 -9.42 -0.25
CA ILE A 121 -20.19 -8.11 -0.72
C ILE A 121 -19.24 -8.25 -1.90
N ALA A 122 -18.40 -9.29 -1.91
CA ALA A 122 -17.40 -9.50 -2.95
C ALA A 122 -17.20 -11.02 -3.21
N PRO A 123 -18.18 -11.67 -3.86
CA PRO A 123 -18.06 -13.07 -4.21
C PRO A 123 -16.91 -13.27 -5.21
N TRP A 124 -16.25 -14.42 -5.11
CA TRP A 124 -15.25 -14.82 -6.09
C TRP A 124 -15.93 -15.32 -7.36
N HIS A 125 -15.46 -14.87 -8.52
CA HIS A 125 -15.96 -15.34 -9.80
C HIS A 125 -14.83 -15.96 -10.62
N SER A 126 -15.02 -17.22 -11.06
CA SER A 126 -14.13 -17.84 -12.06
C SER A 126 -14.25 -17.14 -13.41
N ARG A 127 -15.43 -16.62 -13.74
CA ARG A 127 -15.70 -15.76 -14.90
C ARG A 127 -16.66 -14.64 -14.48
N PRO A 128 -16.25 -13.36 -14.52
CA PRO A 128 -17.11 -12.25 -14.12
C PRO A 128 -18.33 -12.11 -15.04
N PRO A 129 -19.54 -11.86 -14.51
CA PRO A 129 -20.77 -11.77 -15.30
C PRO A 129 -20.73 -10.65 -16.35
N ASP A 130 -20.15 -9.49 -16.02
CA ASP A 130 -20.08 -8.32 -16.91
C ASP A 130 -18.78 -8.22 -17.72
N ARG A 131 -17.99 -9.31 -17.79
CA ARG A 131 -16.61 -9.33 -18.36
C ARG A 131 -15.64 -8.33 -17.70
N ARG A 132 -16.02 -7.69 -16.59
CA ARG A 132 -15.17 -6.82 -15.78
C ARG A 132 -14.71 -7.58 -14.56
N ALA A 133 -13.40 -7.75 -14.42
CA ALA A 133 -12.83 -8.41 -13.27
C ALA A 133 -13.00 -7.57 -12.00
N PHE A 134 -13.35 -8.22 -10.88
CA PHE A 134 -13.38 -7.58 -9.57
C PHE A 134 -11.97 -7.57 -8.95
N PRO A 135 -11.73 -6.72 -7.94
CA PRO A 135 -10.43 -6.68 -7.25
C PRO A 135 -9.98 -8.04 -6.71
N ARG A 136 -10.93 -8.88 -6.28
CA ARG A 136 -10.70 -10.23 -5.77
C ARG A 136 -10.21 -11.19 -6.85
N ASP A 137 -10.75 -11.09 -8.06
CA ASP A 137 -10.44 -11.97 -9.19
C ASP A 137 -9.05 -11.70 -9.79
N LEU A 138 -8.53 -10.49 -9.58
CA LEU A 138 -7.24 -10.02 -10.07
C LEU A 138 -6.08 -10.23 -9.07
N LEU A 139 -6.34 -10.87 -7.93
CA LEU A 139 -5.29 -11.21 -6.99
C LEU A 139 -4.44 -12.34 -7.58
N PRO A 140 -3.09 -12.25 -7.52
CA PRO A 140 -2.23 -13.36 -7.89
C PRO A 140 -2.63 -14.59 -7.06
N SER A 141 -2.83 -15.74 -7.72
CA SER A 141 -3.26 -16.98 -7.07
C SER A 141 -2.24 -17.43 -6.04
N ASP A 142 -0.94 -17.34 -6.33
CA ASP A 142 0.14 -17.51 -5.37
C ASP A 142 1.34 -16.67 -5.83
N LEU A 143 2.12 -16.14 -4.88
CA LEU A 143 3.42 -15.53 -5.19
C LEU A 143 4.42 -16.69 -5.22
N GLU A 144 4.74 -17.19 -6.42
CA GLU A 144 6.01 -17.89 -6.64
C GLU A 144 7.19 -16.94 -6.44
#